data_AF-A0A257MCS9-F1
#
_entry.id   AF-A0A257MCS9-F1
#
_cell.length_a   1.000
_cell.length_b   1.000
_cell.length_c   1.000
_cell.angle_alpha   90.00
_cell.angle_beta   90.00
_cell.angle_gamma   90.00
#
_symmetry.space_group_name_H-M   'P 1'
#
loop_
_entity.id
_entity.type
_entity.pdbx_description
1 polymer ?
#
loop_
_entity_poly.entity_id
_entity_poly.type
_entity_poly.pdbx_seq_one_letter_code
_entity_poly.pdbx_strand_id
1 'polypeptide(L)'
;MSRFCRAMRHRSCPFALLLLAAALIVLLAASVEAVPQGTAVWTEEPWTERAERPPEAETMLSDPITFNLSGNEPRDVLIGGARHNYSDCTSGSCCPNLGNASVQLWMEKDETWLQYQQMAAGDSVELIAHTPEDGSSDLYLISYANSSIAHWSIKSLSSYYHRLRLVPQETGRLFLILSQGSSPSSALILDVLPRPPEAASVSLDVEAVRIGEAKITVRSDRIKGFDVQVNGVFFSSDESDGSRDGMASFVVGAGKTQTITVFQREGRNIVNKSEHARSFQRDRAYTLWLS
;
A
#
# COMPACT_ATOMS: atom_id res chain seq x y z
N MET A 1 -64.74 52.39 -33.27
CA MET A 1 -63.45 51.91 -33.80
C MET A 1 -62.47 51.91 -32.62
N SER A 2 -62.21 50.77 -31.96
CA SER A 2 -61.16 49.76 -32.28
C SER A 2 -59.74 50.34 -32.16
N ARG A 3 -58.73 49.82 -31.44
CA ARG A 3 -58.44 48.67 -30.56
C ARG A 3 -57.00 48.89 -29.99
N PHE A 4 -56.60 48.06 -29.00
CA PHE A 4 -55.22 47.68 -28.57
C PHE A 4 -54.48 48.64 -27.59
N CYS A 5 -53.76 48.20 -26.55
CA CYS A 5 -53.26 46.86 -26.20
C CYS A 5 -53.07 46.66 -24.66
N ARG A 6 -53.67 45.57 -24.20
CA ARG A 6 -53.37 44.66 -23.08
C ARG A 6 -52.13 44.90 -22.21
N ALA A 7 -52.38 44.89 -20.89
CA ALA A 7 -51.43 44.50 -19.86
C ALA A 7 -51.00 43.02 -20.04
N MET A 8 -49.70 42.76 -20.11
CA MET A 8 -49.13 41.42 -19.97
C MET A 8 -48.75 41.17 -18.51
N ARG A 9 -49.59 40.39 -17.82
CA ARG A 9 -49.12 39.47 -16.77
C ARG A 9 -48.36 38.35 -17.48
N HIS A 10 -47.10 38.12 -17.12
CA HIS A 10 -46.50 36.80 -17.31
C HIS A 10 -46.23 36.13 -15.97
N ARG A 11 -47.00 35.08 -15.77
CA ARG A 11 -46.95 34.12 -14.68
C ARG A 11 -45.56 33.48 -14.64
N SER A 12 -44.91 33.57 -13.50
CA SER A 12 -43.82 32.70 -13.09
C SER A 12 -44.28 31.24 -13.26
N CYS A 13 -43.59 30.51 -14.14
CA CYS A 13 -43.93 29.16 -14.53
C CYS A 13 -43.54 28.19 -13.39
N PRO A 14 -44.50 27.52 -12.72
CA PRO A 14 -44.20 26.61 -11.61
C PRO A 14 -43.44 25.35 -12.06
N PHE A 15 -43.35 25.11 -13.37
CA PHE A 15 -42.65 23.96 -13.96
C PHE A 15 -41.12 24.05 -13.87
N ALA A 16 -40.54 25.26 -13.82
CA ALA A 16 -39.08 25.40 -13.74
C ALA A 16 -38.51 25.01 -12.37
N LEU A 17 -39.27 25.27 -11.29
CA LEU A 17 -38.92 24.86 -9.92
C LEU A 17 -39.13 23.35 -9.70
N LEU A 18 -40.14 22.76 -10.35
CA LEU A 18 -40.38 21.31 -10.33
C LEU A 18 -39.30 20.51 -11.05
N LEU A 19 -38.72 21.05 -12.14
CA LEU A 19 -37.62 20.39 -12.86
C LEU A 19 -36.29 20.44 -12.09
N LEU A 20 -36.02 21.53 -11.35
CA LEU A 20 -34.85 21.64 -10.48
C LEU A 20 -34.94 20.74 -9.24
N ALA A 21 -36.14 20.58 -8.67
CA ALA A 21 -36.39 19.62 -7.58
C ALA A 21 -36.27 18.16 -8.05
N ALA A 22 -36.74 17.84 -9.26
CA ALA A 22 -36.58 16.51 -9.84
C ALA A 22 -35.12 16.18 -10.16
N ALA A 23 -34.33 17.15 -10.62
CA ALA A 23 -32.89 16.97 -10.84
C ALA A 23 -32.11 16.71 -9.54
N LEU A 24 -32.50 17.35 -8.42
CA LEU A 24 -31.87 17.11 -7.12
C LEU A 24 -32.23 15.74 -6.52
N ILE A 25 -33.43 15.23 -6.79
CA ILE A 25 -33.86 13.89 -6.33
C ILE A 25 -33.18 12.79 -7.16
N VAL A 26 -32.90 13.02 -8.44
CA VAL A 26 -32.12 12.09 -9.27
C VAL A 26 -30.62 12.11 -8.91
N LEU A 27 -30.08 13.24 -8.43
CA LEU A 27 -28.69 13.35 -7.96
C LEU A 27 -28.46 12.77 -6.55
N LEU A 28 -29.51 12.46 -5.79
CA LEU A 28 -29.42 11.81 -4.47
C LEU A 28 -29.64 10.28 -4.50
N ALA A 29 -29.87 9.67 -5.66
CA ALA A 29 -30.16 8.24 -5.79
C ALA A 29 -29.06 7.44 -6.51
N ALA A 30 -27.85 7.98 -6.63
CA ALA A 30 -26.70 7.29 -7.19
C ALA A 30 -25.62 6.98 -6.14
N SER A 31 -26.02 6.66 -4.91
CA SER A 31 -25.23 5.73 -4.11
C SER A 31 -25.58 4.33 -4.60
N VAL A 32 -24.85 3.87 -5.62
CA VAL A 32 -24.78 2.44 -5.93
C VAL A 32 -24.10 1.81 -4.73
N GLU A 33 -24.88 1.39 -3.74
CA GLU A 33 -24.44 0.33 -2.84
C GLU A 33 -24.16 -0.86 -3.74
N ALA A 34 -22.88 -1.21 -3.87
CA ALA A 34 -22.50 -2.47 -4.46
C ALA A 34 -23.22 -3.57 -3.68
N VAL A 35 -24.20 -4.21 -4.32
CA VAL A 35 -24.90 -5.39 -3.80
C VAL A 35 -23.82 -6.39 -3.37
N PRO A 36 -23.79 -6.87 -2.11
CA PRO A 36 -22.80 -7.84 -1.70
C PRO A 36 -23.08 -9.16 -2.43
N GLN A 37 -22.27 -9.45 -3.45
CA GLN A 37 -22.25 -10.76 -4.08
C GLN A 37 -21.46 -11.72 -3.18
N GLY A 38 -22.19 -12.57 -2.46
CA GLY A 38 -21.68 -13.62 -1.58
C GLY A 38 -22.09 -13.40 -0.12
N THR A 39 -22.62 -14.44 0.52
CA THR A 39 -22.93 -14.45 1.96
C THR A 39 -21.63 -14.53 2.75
N ALA A 40 -20.98 -13.39 2.97
CA ALA A 40 -19.84 -13.33 3.86
C ALA A 40 -20.28 -13.52 5.32
N VAL A 41 -19.62 -14.43 6.03
CA VAL A 41 -19.92 -14.75 7.43
C VAL A 41 -18.71 -14.43 8.29
N TRP A 42 -18.94 -13.81 9.44
CA TRP A 42 -17.89 -13.55 10.41
C TRP A 42 -18.01 -14.47 11.62
N THR A 43 -16.89 -15.06 12.04
CA THR A 43 -16.77 -15.72 13.35
C THR A 43 -15.81 -14.94 14.23
N GLU A 44 -16.00 -15.01 15.55
CA GLU A 44 -15.16 -14.32 16.53
C GLU A 44 -14.77 -15.24 17.68
N GLU A 45 -13.54 -15.10 18.17
CA GLU A 45 -13.02 -15.85 19.32
C GLU A 45 -12.11 -14.97 20.19
N PRO A 46 -11.99 -15.24 21.50
CA PRO A 46 -11.00 -14.57 22.34
C PRO A 46 -9.60 -14.82 21.79
N TRP A 47 -8.83 -13.75 21.57
CA TRP A 47 -7.43 -13.88 21.22
C TRP A 47 -6.62 -13.68 22.50
N THR A 48 -6.34 -14.79 23.17
CA THR A 48 -5.40 -14.84 24.29
C THR A 48 -4.10 -15.41 23.76
N GLU A 49 -3.29 -14.57 23.14
CA GLU A 49 -1.88 -14.92 23.00
C GLU A 49 -1.31 -14.91 24.42
N ARG A 50 -1.09 -16.10 25.00
CA ARG A 50 -0.13 -16.25 26.09
C ARG A 50 1.09 -15.49 25.61
N ALA A 51 1.54 -14.50 26.39
CA ALA A 51 2.72 -13.69 26.11
C ALA A 51 3.96 -14.60 26.01
N GLU A 52 4.07 -15.35 24.92
CA GLU A 52 5.32 -15.63 24.30
C GLU A 52 5.90 -14.26 24.00
N ARG A 53 7.16 -14.10 24.40
CA ARG A 53 8.00 -12.93 24.11
C ARG A 53 7.60 -12.43 22.71
N PRO A 54 7.26 -11.14 22.52
CA PRO A 54 6.88 -10.65 21.21
C PRO A 54 7.92 -11.21 20.24
N PRO A 55 7.52 -11.90 19.15
CA PRO A 55 8.48 -12.36 18.17
C PRO A 55 9.37 -11.14 17.91
N GLU A 56 10.69 -11.32 18.04
CA GLU A 56 11.63 -10.23 17.78
C GLU A 56 11.14 -9.56 16.50
N ALA A 57 10.82 -8.27 16.57
CA ALA A 57 10.18 -7.61 15.45
C ALA A 57 11.07 -7.88 14.23
N GLU A 58 10.54 -8.62 13.25
CA GLU A 58 11.33 -9.05 12.11
C GLU A 58 11.33 -7.94 11.06
N THR A 59 12.42 -7.84 10.31
CA THR A 59 12.46 -6.94 9.17
C THR A 59 11.48 -7.42 8.11
N MET A 60 10.55 -6.55 7.73
CA MET A 60 9.51 -6.87 6.75
C MET A 60 9.78 -6.19 5.40
N LEU A 61 9.47 -6.90 4.31
CA LEU A 61 9.44 -6.38 2.96
C LEU A 61 8.06 -6.67 2.36
N SER A 62 7.41 -5.66 1.77
CA SER A 62 6.14 -5.86 1.06
C SER A 62 6.36 -6.50 -0.30
N ASP A 63 5.28 -7.08 -0.85
CA ASP A 63 5.24 -7.43 -2.26
C ASP A 63 5.42 -6.20 -3.16
N PRO A 64 6.03 -6.36 -4.36
CA PRO A 64 6.23 -5.27 -5.29
C PRO A 64 4.93 -4.84 -5.97
N ILE A 65 4.70 -3.53 -5.99
CA ILE A 65 3.55 -2.92 -6.68
C ILE A 65 4.09 -2.17 -7.89
N THR A 66 3.71 -2.61 -9.09
CA THR A 66 4.04 -1.87 -10.32
C THR A 66 3.46 -0.45 -10.25
N PHE A 67 4.27 0.56 -10.56
CA PHE A 67 3.82 1.93 -10.70
C PHE A 67 4.37 2.56 -11.99
N ASN A 68 3.61 3.48 -12.55
CA ASN A 68 4.02 4.20 -13.75
C ASN A 68 4.86 5.40 -13.37
N LEU A 69 6.12 5.41 -13.79
CA LEU A 69 7.03 6.54 -13.56
C LEU A 69 6.61 7.79 -14.34
N SER A 70 5.99 7.62 -15.51
CA SER A 70 5.61 8.78 -16.35
C SER A 70 4.52 9.61 -15.67
N GLY A 71 4.81 10.88 -15.42
CA GLY A 71 3.96 11.80 -14.64
C GLY A 71 4.08 11.64 -13.12
N ASN A 72 4.92 10.72 -12.65
CA ASN A 72 5.27 10.51 -11.24
C ASN A 72 6.80 10.49 -11.06
N GLU A 73 7.53 11.17 -11.93
CA GLU A 73 8.97 11.31 -11.83
C GLU A 73 9.32 12.03 -10.52
N PRO A 74 10.42 11.63 -9.84
CA PRO A 74 10.91 12.44 -8.74
C PRO A 74 11.34 13.80 -9.28
N ARG A 75 11.24 14.82 -8.45
CA ARG A 75 11.79 16.14 -8.74
C ARG A 75 13.31 16.11 -8.69
N ASP A 76 13.86 15.46 -7.67
CA ASP A 76 15.29 15.46 -7.36
C ASP A 76 15.83 14.04 -7.19
N VAL A 77 17.12 13.86 -7.47
CA VAL A 77 17.90 12.66 -7.14
C VAL A 77 19.10 13.06 -6.29
N LEU A 78 19.33 12.32 -5.21
CA LEU A 78 20.42 12.53 -4.26
C LEU A 78 21.42 11.38 -4.35
N ILE A 79 22.61 11.69 -4.88
CA ILE A 79 23.70 10.73 -5.11
C ILE A 79 24.98 11.29 -4.54
N GLY A 80 25.69 10.48 -3.74
CA GLY A 80 26.95 10.90 -3.12
C GLY A 80 26.82 12.18 -2.25
N GLY A 81 25.61 12.50 -1.77
CA GLY A 81 25.30 13.72 -1.03
C GLY A 81 25.02 14.96 -1.90
N ALA A 82 25.14 14.87 -3.23
CA ALA A 82 24.80 15.94 -4.16
C ALA A 82 23.35 15.80 -4.65
N ARG A 83 22.62 16.91 -4.67
CA ARG A 83 21.26 17.00 -5.21
C ARG A 83 21.32 17.40 -6.68
N HIS A 84 20.62 16.64 -7.52
CA HIS A 84 20.47 16.90 -8.94
C HIS A 84 19.00 16.89 -9.32
N ASN A 85 18.61 17.68 -10.32
CA ASN A 85 17.28 17.54 -10.91
C ASN A 85 17.20 16.20 -11.65
N TYR A 86 16.09 15.47 -11.49
CA TYR A 86 15.89 14.20 -12.17
C TYR A 86 16.01 14.31 -13.70
N SER A 87 15.49 15.38 -14.31
CA SER A 87 15.56 15.58 -15.76
C SER A 87 17.01 15.69 -16.27
N ASP A 88 17.90 16.23 -15.46
CA ASP A 88 19.30 16.42 -15.83
C ASP A 88 20.06 15.08 -15.78
N CYS A 89 19.62 14.16 -14.92
CA CYS A 89 20.25 12.87 -14.74
C CYS A 89 19.79 11.79 -15.73
N THR A 90 18.55 11.85 -16.22
CA THR A 90 18.08 10.93 -17.28
C THR A 90 18.78 11.14 -18.62
N SER A 91 19.37 12.32 -18.84
CA SER A 91 20.20 12.61 -20.01
C SER A 91 21.63 12.02 -19.94
N GLY A 92 21.94 11.26 -18.88
CA GLY A 92 23.21 10.54 -18.70
C GLY A 92 24.36 11.37 -18.10
N SER A 93 24.12 12.63 -17.74
CA SER A 93 25.19 13.55 -17.31
C SER A 93 25.63 13.38 -15.84
N CYS A 94 24.70 13.14 -14.92
CA CYS A 94 25.00 12.91 -13.49
C CYS A 94 24.91 11.44 -13.06
N CYS A 95 24.16 10.60 -13.78
CA CYS A 95 23.85 9.24 -13.34
C CYS A 95 23.94 8.24 -14.49
N PRO A 96 25.07 7.55 -14.67
CA PRO A 96 25.23 6.61 -15.80
C PRO A 96 24.28 5.39 -15.74
N ASN A 97 23.69 5.11 -14.57
CA ASN A 97 22.79 3.98 -14.34
C ASN A 97 21.31 4.41 -14.14
N LEU A 98 20.96 5.68 -14.32
CA LEU A 98 19.58 6.12 -14.22
C LEU A 98 18.90 5.98 -15.59
N GLY A 99 17.93 5.06 -15.70
CA GLY A 99 17.19 4.82 -16.94
C GLY A 99 16.87 3.35 -17.21
N ASN A 100 16.06 3.11 -18.23
CA ASN A 100 15.37 1.83 -18.41
C ASN A 100 16.25 0.64 -18.85
N ALA A 101 17.55 0.86 -19.05
CA ALA A 101 18.48 -0.16 -19.53
C ALA A 101 19.27 -0.88 -18.42
N SER A 102 19.01 -0.55 -17.14
CA SER A 102 19.77 -1.11 -16.01
C SER A 102 18.87 -1.49 -14.83
N VAL A 103 19.37 -2.40 -13.99
CA VAL A 103 18.72 -2.72 -12.71
C VAL A 103 18.94 -1.55 -11.77
N GLN A 104 17.85 -1.00 -11.24
CA GLN A 104 17.89 0.16 -10.37
C GLN A 104 17.17 -0.12 -9.06
N LEU A 105 17.70 0.49 -8.00
CA LEU A 105 17.10 0.48 -6.68
C LEU A 105 17.30 1.87 -6.07
N TRP A 106 16.23 2.46 -5.55
CA TRP A 106 16.21 3.80 -4.93
C TRP A 106 15.34 3.80 -3.68
N MET A 107 15.59 4.71 -2.74
CA MET A 107 14.63 5.07 -1.70
C MET A 107 13.85 6.31 -2.14
N GLU A 108 12.56 6.37 -1.86
CA GLU A 108 11.70 7.51 -2.18
C GLU A 108 11.32 8.27 -0.91
N LYS A 109 11.48 9.59 -0.94
CA LYS A 109 10.99 10.50 0.10
C LYS A 109 10.69 11.88 -0.48
N ASP A 110 9.48 12.40 -0.26
CA ASP A 110 9.08 13.78 -0.60
C ASP A 110 9.51 14.19 -2.03
N GLU A 111 9.10 13.40 -3.04
CA GLU A 111 9.46 13.59 -4.46
C GLU A 111 10.96 13.49 -4.78
N THR A 112 11.76 12.91 -3.89
CA THR A 112 13.21 12.77 -4.05
C THR A 112 13.61 11.30 -4.01
N TRP A 113 14.47 10.89 -4.96
CA TRP A 113 15.11 9.57 -4.93
C TRP A 113 16.48 9.64 -4.28
N LEU A 114 16.77 8.68 -3.41
CA LEU A 114 17.91 8.69 -2.49
C LEU A 114 18.68 7.38 -2.56
N GLN A 115 20.01 7.45 -2.45
CA GLN A 115 20.88 6.28 -2.20
C GLN A 115 21.23 6.06 -0.73
N TYR A 116 21.04 7.09 0.09
CA TYR A 116 21.35 7.08 1.52
C TYR A 116 20.20 7.69 2.32
N GLN A 117 19.83 7.03 3.41
CA GLN A 117 18.90 7.58 4.40
C GLN A 117 19.25 7.10 5.81
N GLN A 118 18.94 7.94 6.79
CA GLN A 118 18.90 7.57 8.19
C GLN A 118 17.43 7.52 8.67
N MET A 119 17.09 6.51 9.47
CA MET A 119 15.74 6.33 10.02
C MET A 119 15.78 5.60 11.36
N ALA A 120 14.67 5.59 12.11
CA ALA A 120 14.58 4.78 13.32
C ALA A 120 14.18 3.34 12.99
N ALA A 121 14.65 2.38 13.80
CA ALA A 121 14.19 0.99 13.72
C ALA A 121 12.66 0.92 13.85
N GLY A 122 12.04 0.12 12.98
CA GLY A 122 10.59 -0.06 12.88
C GLY A 122 9.83 1.03 12.13
N ASP A 123 10.52 2.08 11.64
CA ASP A 123 9.92 2.99 10.67
C ASP A 123 9.91 2.31 9.29
N SER A 124 9.13 2.85 8.34
CA SER A 124 9.11 2.32 6.98
C SER A 124 9.84 3.21 5.99
N VAL A 125 10.50 2.61 5.01
CA VAL A 125 11.06 3.28 3.83
C VAL A 125 10.43 2.72 2.56
N GLU A 126 10.07 3.61 1.64
CA GLU A 126 9.59 3.25 0.30
C GLU A 126 10.78 3.04 -0.62
N LEU A 127 10.81 1.89 -1.28
CA LEU A 127 11.82 1.49 -2.24
C LEU A 127 11.24 1.53 -3.65
N ILE A 128 12.05 1.96 -4.61
CA ILE A 128 11.74 1.96 -6.03
C ILE A 128 12.70 1.01 -6.73
N ALA A 129 12.17 -0.07 -7.27
CA ALA A 129 12.90 -1.08 -8.01
C ALA A 129 12.57 -0.99 -9.51
N HIS A 130 13.56 -1.16 -10.37
CA HIS A 130 13.37 -1.30 -11.81
C HIS A 130 14.31 -2.37 -12.35
N THR A 131 13.80 -3.19 -13.26
CA THR A 131 14.58 -4.17 -14.01
C THR A 131 14.42 -3.88 -15.51
N PRO A 132 15.48 -4.04 -16.32
CA PRO A 132 15.39 -3.80 -17.76
C PRO A 132 14.55 -4.85 -18.49
N GLU A 133 14.42 -6.05 -17.89
CA GLU A 133 13.70 -7.18 -18.47
C GLU A 133 12.66 -7.71 -17.48
N ASP A 134 11.66 -8.42 -18.00
CA ASP A 134 10.69 -9.16 -17.19
C ASP A 134 11.37 -10.42 -16.63
N GLY A 135 11.14 -10.73 -15.34
CA GLY A 135 11.63 -11.98 -14.77
C GLY A 135 11.77 -11.95 -13.25
N SER A 136 12.42 -12.98 -12.71
CA SER A 136 12.72 -13.03 -11.29
C SER A 136 13.89 -12.13 -10.92
N SER A 137 13.87 -11.59 -9.71
CA SER A 137 14.97 -10.82 -9.13
C SER A 137 15.14 -11.14 -7.67
N ASP A 138 16.35 -10.94 -7.16
CA ASP A 138 16.70 -11.17 -5.77
C ASP A 138 17.00 -9.83 -5.09
N LEU A 139 16.38 -9.59 -3.95
CA LEU A 139 16.69 -8.46 -3.08
C LEU A 139 17.46 -8.97 -1.87
N TYR A 140 18.64 -8.42 -1.64
CA TYR A 140 19.49 -8.72 -0.49
C TYR A 140 19.51 -7.52 0.45
N LEU A 141 19.32 -7.78 1.74
CA LEU A 141 19.56 -6.84 2.83
C LEU A 141 20.70 -7.37 3.67
N ILE A 142 21.84 -6.70 3.61
CA ILE A 142 23.07 -7.11 4.27
C ILE A 142 23.27 -6.22 5.49
N SER A 143 23.29 -6.81 6.68
CA SER A 143 23.69 -6.09 7.89
C SER A 143 25.20 -6.07 8.04
N TYR A 144 25.76 -4.86 8.12
CA TYR A 144 27.17 -4.70 8.45
C TYR A 144 27.46 -5.06 9.91
N ALA A 145 26.54 -4.69 10.81
CA ALA A 145 26.77 -4.81 12.25
C ALA A 145 26.72 -6.28 12.71
N ASN A 146 25.76 -7.05 12.19
CA ASN A 146 25.54 -8.42 12.62
C ASN A 146 26.04 -9.47 11.62
N SER A 147 26.64 -9.05 10.50
CA SER A 147 27.12 -9.95 9.44
C SER A 147 26.03 -10.93 8.94
N SER A 148 24.78 -10.49 8.95
CA SER A 148 23.62 -11.25 8.48
C SER A 148 23.20 -10.80 7.07
N ILE A 149 22.54 -11.70 6.35
CA ILE A 149 21.95 -11.41 5.04
C ILE A 149 20.51 -11.92 5.05
N ALA A 150 19.55 -11.00 4.91
CA ALA A 150 18.19 -11.36 4.55
C ALA A 150 18.06 -11.35 3.01
N HIS A 151 17.28 -12.29 2.48
CA HIS A 151 17.13 -12.51 1.06
C HIS A 151 15.65 -12.72 0.71
N TRP A 152 15.18 -12.00 -0.29
CA TRP A 152 13.86 -12.18 -0.87
C TRP A 152 13.98 -12.51 -2.36
N SER A 153 13.35 -13.60 -2.78
CA SER A 153 13.28 -14.00 -4.19
C SER A 153 11.95 -13.53 -4.78
N ILE A 154 12.00 -12.41 -5.50
CA ILE A 154 10.84 -11.80 -6.15
C ILE A 154 10.62 -12.52 -7.48
N LYS A 155 9.57 -13.35 -7.55
CA LYS A 155 9.37 -14.28 -8.68
C LYS A 155 9.05 -13.58 -10.00
N SER A 156 8.38 -12.44 -9.96
CA SER A 156 7.96 -11.72 -11.14
C SER A 156 8.05 -10.21 -10.92
N LEU A 157 9.10 -9.59 -11.48
CA LEU A 157 9.14 -8.17 -11.77
C LEU A 157 8.97 -7.99 -13.27
N SER A 158 8.11 -7.05 -13.65
CA SER A 158 8.06 -6.60 -15.04
C SER A 158 9.14 -5.56 -15.28
N SER A 159 9.43 -5.26 -16.55
CA SER A 159 10.36 -4.23 -17.04
C SER A 159 9.91 -2.78 -16.74
N TYR A 160 9.00 -2.62 -15.78
CA TYR A 160 8.49 -1.35 -15.28
C TYR A 160 9.08 -1.04 -13.90
N TYR A 161 8.78 0.15 -13.38
CA TYR A 161 9.11 0.50 -12.01
C TYR A 161 8.12 -0.14 -11.03
N HIS A 162 8.64 -0.56 -9.89
CA HIS A 162 7.89 -1.21 -8.81
C HIS A 162 8.21 -0.51 -7.50
N ARG A 163 7.20 -0.31 -6.66
CA ARG A 163 7.35 0.20 -5.31
C ARG A 163 7.27 -0.96 -4.32
N LEU A 164 8.18 -0.98 -3.36
CA LEU A 164 8.19 -1.91 -2.23
C LEU A 164 8.31 -1.11 -0.95
N ARG A 165 7.82 -1.67 0.16
CA ARG A 165 7.96 -1.06 1.49
C ARG A 165 8.84 -1.94 2.36
N LEU A 166 9.91 -1.37 2.90
CA LEU A 166 10.79 -2.04 3.85
C LEU A 166 10.56 -1.47 5.25
N VAL A 167 10.46 -2.34 6.24
CA VAL A 167 10.41 -1.99 7.67
C VAL A 167 11.58 -2.68 8.38
N PRO A 168 12.76 -2.04 8.45
CA PRO A 168 13.92 -2.62 9.12
C PRO A 168 13.76 -2.53 10.63
N GLN A 169 14.02 -3.63 11.32
CA GLN A 169 13.99 -3.69 12.78
C GLN A 169 15.39 -3.73 13.38
N GLU A 170 16.34 -4.23 12.58
CA GLU A 170 17.73 -4.30 12.95
C GLU A 170 18.39 -2.91 12.91
N THR A 171 18.94 -2.49 14.05
CA THR A 171 19.73 -1.26 14.14
C THR A 171 21.13 -1.45 13.56
N GLY A 172 21.65 -0.43 12.90
CA GLY A 172 22.97 -0.42 12.29
C GLY A 172 22.91 -0.01 10.83
N ARG A 173 24.06 -0.15 10.15
CA ARG A 173 24.14 0.09 8.72
C ARG A 173 23.69 -1.14 7.96
N LEU A 174 22.65 -0.98 7.16
CA LEU A 174 22.13 -1.99 6.25
C LEU A 174 22.45 -1.59 4.81
N PHE A 175 22.84 -2.57 4.00
CA PHE A 175 23.03 -2.40 2.57
C PHE A 175 21.96 -3.15 1.80
N LEU A 176 21.27 -2.48 0.87
CA LEU A 176 20.31 -3.14 -0.02
C LEU A 176 20.85 -3.23 -1.44
N ILE A 177 20.73 -4.42 -2.04
CA ILE A 177 21.13 -4.68 -3.42
C ILE A 177 20.02 -5.48 -4.09
N LEU A 178 19.52 -4.99 -5.22
CA LEU A 178 18.66 -5.73 -6.12
C LEU A 178 19.52 -6.38 -7.21
N SER A 179 19.26 -7.62 -7.58
CA SER A 179 19.90 -8.26 -8.74
C SER A 179 18.89 -8.98 -9.60
N GLN A 180 19.04 -8.83 -10.92
CA GLN A 180 18.35 -9.65 -11.91
C GLN A 180 19.41 -10.48 -12.64
N GLY A 181 19.43 -11.80 -12.40
CA GLY A 181 20.49 -12.68 -12.90
C GLY A 181 21.88 -12.23 -12.41
N SER A 182 22.80 -11.98 -13.34
CA SER A 182 24.15 -11.49 -13.04
C SER A 182 24.27 -9.95 -12.99
N SER A 183 23.16 -9.22 -13.10
CA SER A 183 23.14 -7.76 -13.19
C SER A 183 22.68 -7.14 -11.86
N PRO A 184 23.59 -6.61 -11.03
CA PRO A 184 23.22 -5.94 -9.78
C PRO A 184 22.83 -4.48 -10.01
N SER A 185 22.02 -3.95 -9.09
CA SER A 185 21.82 -2.51 -8.91
C SER A 185 23.03 -1.86 -8.23
N SER A 186 22.99 -0.53 -8.13
CA SER A 186 23.78 0.17 -7.11
C SER A 186 23.28 -0.22 -5.70
N ALA A 187 24.16 -0.15 -4.71
CA ALA A 187 23.80 -0.41 -3.33
C ALA A 187 23.12 0.82 -2.70
N LEU A 188 22.03 0.59 -1.97
CA LEU A 188 21.48 1.58 -1.05
C LEU A 188 22.09 1.40 0.33
N ILE A 189 22.25 2.51 1.05
CA ILE A 189 22.76 2.52 2.41
C ILE A 189 21.67 3.07 3.33
N LEU A 190 21.25 2.26 4.30
CA LEU A 190 20.25 2.62 5.29
C LEU A 190 20.87 2.56 6.68
N ASP A 191 21.04 3.71 7.32
CA ASP A 191 21.50 3.80 8.71
C ASP A 191 20.27 3.77 9.63
N VAL A 192 20.03 2.63 10.26
CA VAL A 192 18.91 2.40 11.17
C VAL A 192 19.36 2.69 12.59
N LEU A 193 18.84 3.77 13.17
CA LEU A 193 19.14 4.16 14.53
C LEU A 193 18.25 3.40 15.53
N PRO A 194 18.77 3.10 16.73
CA PRO A 194 17.92 2.67 17.84
C PRO A 194 16.82 3.71 18.05
N ARG A 195 15.58 3.24 18.15
CA ARG A 195 14.47 4.08 18.55
C ARG A 195 14.73 4.54 20.00
N PRO A 196 14.85 5.85 20.28
CA PRO A 196 15.04 6.33 21.65
C PRO A 196 13.97 5.75 22.59
N PRO A 197 14.30 5.41 23.85
CA PRO A 197 13.32 4.94 24.83
C PRO A 197 12.24 5.99 25.13
N GLU A 198 12.44 7.25 24.71
CA GLU A 198 11.48 8.36 24.79
C GLU A 198 10.86 8.74 23.42
N ALA A 199 11.08 7.89 22.41
CA ALA A 199 10.38 7.86 21.12
C ALA A 199 9.76 6.47 20.84
N ALA A 200 9.64 5.64 21.88
CA ALA A 200 8.70 4.52 21.94
C ALA A 200 7.24 5.00 22.14
N SER A 201 7.03 6.32 22.16
CA SER A 201 5.72 6.96 22.09
C SER A 201 5.61 7.82 20.81
N VAL A 202 4.72 7.36 19.91
CA VAL A 202 4.06 8.08 18.80
C VAL A 202 4.90 8.19 17.49
N SER A 203 4.95 7.18 16.62
CA SER A 203 3.91 6.93 15.60
C SER A 203 3.08 5.67 15.81
N LEU A 204 2.67 5.41 17.04
CA LEU A 204 1.32 4.92 17.19
C LEU A 204 0.43 6.14 16.97
N ASP A 205 -0.42 6.10 15.95
CA ASP A 205 -1.65 6.90 15.94
C ASP A 205 -2.15 6.94 17.39
N VAL A 206 -2.23 8.12 18.03
CA VAL A 206 -2.57 8.21 19.47
C VAL A 206 -4.00 7.69 19.71
N GLU A 207 -4.77 7.52 18.64
CA GLU A 207 -5.95 6.67 18.59
C GLU A 207 -5.60 5.17 18.74
N ALA A 208 -4.62 4.63 18.00
CA ALA A 208 -4.19 3.22 18.03
C ALA A 208 -3.61 2.73 19.37
N VAL A 209 -2.95 3.54 20.21
CA VAL A 209 -2.49 3.05 21.55
C VAL A 209 -3.64 2.89 22.55
N ARG A 210 -4.74 3.64 22.37
CA ARG A 210 -5.95 3.46 23.18
C ARG A 210 -6.86 2.36 22.64
N ILE A 211 -6.56 1.90 21.44
CA ILE A 211 -7.31 0.96 20.64
C ILE A 211 -6.45 -0.30 20.54
N GLY A 212 -6.57 -1.25 21.47
CA GLY A 212 -5.77 -2.49 21.38
C GLY A 212 -5.97 -3.25 20.07
N GLU A 213 -5.27 -4.35 19.84
CA GLU A 213 -5.26 -5.00 18.52
C GLU A 213 -6.36 -6.05 18.34
N ALA A 214 -6.70 -6.32 17.08
CA ALA A 214 -7.56 -7.44 16.69
C ALA A 214 -6.89 -8.23 15.55
N LYS A 215 -6.93 -9.56 15.66
CA LYS A 215 -6.47 -10.46 14.60
C LYS A 215 -7.60 -10.70 13.61
N ILE A 216 -7.31 -10.61 12.31
CA ILE A 216 -8.25 -10.90 11.23
C ILE A 216 -7.68 -12.02 10.38
N THR A 217 -8.51 -13.01 10.08
CA THR A 217 -8.25 -14.04 9.08
C THR A 217 -9.34 -13.94 8.01
N VAL A 218 -8.94 -13.69 6.76
CA VAL A 218 -9.82 -13.86 5.61
C VAL A 218 -9.64 -15.29 5.14
N ARG A 219 -10.74 -16.01 4.97
CA ARG A 219 -10.76 -17.36 4.45
C ARG A 219 -11.77 -17.49 3.33
N SER A 220 -11.35 -18.10 2.24
CA SER A 220 -12.15 -18.26 1.05
C SER A 220 -11.95 -19.65 0.44
N ASP A 221 -13.06 -20.37 0.24
CA ASP A 221 -13.03 -21.65 -0.45
C ASP A 221 -13.26 -21.50 -1.96
N ARG A 222 -13.76 -20.33 -2.42
CA ARG A 222 -14.09 -20.06 -3.83
C ARG A 222 -13.03 -19.29 -4.61
N ILE A 223 -12.28 -18.42 -3.93
CA ILE A 223 -11.25 -17.57 -4.53
C ILE A 223 -9.91 -17.75 -3.81
N LYS A 224 -8.82 -17.82 -4.61
CA LYS A 224 -7.43 -18.01 -4.17
C LYS A 224 -6.50 -17.05 -4.92
N GLY A 225 -5.38 -16.66 -4.33
CA GLY A 225 -4.51 -15.58 -4.82
C GLY A 225 -5.24 -14.25 -4.80
N PHE A 226 -6.01 -13.99 -3.73
CA PHE A 226 -6.69 -12.71 -3.54
C PHE A 226 -5.80 -11.73 -2.76
N ASP A 227 -6.03 -10.45 -2.99
CA ASP A 227 -5.48 -9.34 -2.24
C ASP A 227 -6.49 -8.88 -1.17
N VAL A 228 -5.98 -8.37 -0.06
CA VAL A 228 -6.74 -7.76 1.01
C VAL A 228 -6.28 -6.31 1.21
N GLN A 229 -7.23 -5.39 1.18
CA GLN A 229 -7.04 -4.00 1.62
C GLN A 229 -7.77 -3.75 2.94
N VAL A 230 -7.18 -2.88 3.75
CA VAL A 230 -7.80 -2.31 4.95
C VAL A 230 -7.97 -0.82 4.71
N ASN A 231 -9.21 -0.33 4.73
CA ASN A 231 -9.57 1.07 4.46
C ASN A 231 -9.02 1.60 3.13
N GLY A 232 -9.02 0.75 2.10
CA GLY A 232 -8.54 1.09 0.75
C GLY A 232 -7.02 1.00 0.54
N VAL A 233 -6.25 0.62 1.58
CA VAL A 233 -4.80 0.43 1.51
C VAL A 233 -4.48 -1.07 1.51
N PHE A 234 -3.62 -1.54 0.60
CA PHE A 234 -3.21 -2.95 0.58
C PHE A 234 -2.55 -3.35 1.89
N PHE A 235 -2.90 -4.53 2.40
CA PHE A 235 -2.48 -4.98 3.72
C PHE A 235 -1.88 -6.38 3.71
N SER A 236 -2.52 -7.33 3.00
CA SER A 236 -2.11 -8.73 2.94
C SER A 236 -2.63 -9.36 1.66
N SER A 237 -2.14 -10.53 1.30
CA SER A 237 -2.66 -11.40 0.24
C SER A 237 -2.78 -12.84 0.73
N ASP A 238 -3.52 -13.68 0.00
CA ASP A 238 -3.52 -15.15 0.18
C ASP A 238 -2.10 -15.72 0.09
N GLU A 239 -1.25 -15.11 -0.73
CA GLU A 239 0.13 -15.59 -0.97
C GLU A 239 1.15 -15.07 0.05
N SER A 240 0.74 -14.24 1.02
CA SER A 240 1.63 -13.59 1.97
C SER A 240 2.34 -14.57 2.92
N ASP A 241 1.77 -15.74 3.17
CA ASP A 241 2.40 -16.80 3.98
C ASP A 241 3.19 -17.82 3.16
N GLY A 242 3.35 -17.57 1.85
CA GLY A 242 4.04 -18.44 0.91
C GLY A 242 3.19 -19.62 0.42
N SER A 243 1.92 -19.71 0.82
CA SER A 243 0.96 -20.68 0.31
C SER A 243 -0.13 -19.98 -0.52
N ARG A 244 -0.82 -20.71 -1.40
CA ARG A 244 -1.99 -20.17 -2.12
C ARG A 244 -3.19 -21.02 -1.79
N ASP A 245 -3.62 -20.94 -0.53
CA ASP A 245 -4.55 -21.90 0.06
C ASP A 245 -5.96 -21.34 0.30
N GLY A 246 -6.15 -20.04 0.07
CA GLY A 246 -7.39 -19.31 0.28
C GLY A 246 -7.42 -18.58 1.63
N MET A 247 -6.29 -18.37 2.31
CA MET A 247 -6.22 -17.76 3.64
C MET A 247 -5.23 -16.60 3.71
N ALA A 248 -5.64 -15.51 4.35
CA ALA A 248 -4.77 -14.38 4.67
C ALA A 248 -5.01 -13.95 6.11
N SER A 249 -3.96 -13.85 6.93
CA SER A 249 -4.07 -13.47 8.34
C SER A 249 -3.23 -12.24 8.64
N PHE A 250 -3.82 -11.26 9.34
CA PHE A 250 -3.18 -9.98 9.62
C PHE A 250 -3.78 -9.31 10.87
N VAL A 251 -3.07 -8.31 11.43
CA VAL A 251 -3.49 -7.61 12.65
C VAL A 251 -3.85 -6.17 12.33
N VAL A 252 -4.92 -5.67 12.94
CA VAL A 252 -5.39 -4.28 12.79
C VAL A 252 -5.66 -3.64 14.15
N GLY A 253 -5.64 -2.31 14.23
CA GLY A 253 -6.10 -1.61 15.43
C GLY A 253 -7.59 -1.86 15.65
N ALA A 254 -8.02 -2.30 16.83
CA ALA A 254 -9.42 -2.57 17.16
C ALA A 254 -10.24 -1.28 17.31
N GLY A 255 -11.29 -1.20 18.13
CA GLY A 255 -11.93 0.03 18.64
C GLY A 255 -12.58 0.99 17.62
N LYS A 256 -12.32 0.82 16.32
CA LYS A 256 -12.88 1.57 15.20
C LYS A 256 -13.42 0.60 14.15
N THR A 257 -14.40 1.09 13.38
CA THR A 257 -14.87 0.37 12.19
C THR A 257 -13.79 0.44 11.13
N GLN A 258 -13.46 -0.73 10.56
CA GLN A 258 -12.55 -0.83 9.44
C GLN A 258 -13.23 -1.55 8.29
N THR A 259 -12.87 -1.16 7.07
CA THR A 259 -13.37 -1.76 5.84
C THR A 259 -12.31 -2.72 5.31
N ILE A 260 -12.65 -4.00 5.26
CA ILE A 260 -11.84 -5.06 4.66
C ILE A 260 -12.31 -5.28 3.23
N THR A 261 -11.47 -5.01 2.25
CA THR A 261 -11.76 -5.24 0.84
C THR A 261 -10.96 -6.43 0.34
N VAL A 262 -11.63 -7.43 -0.19
CA VAL A 262 -11.00 -8.64 -0.74
C VAL A 262 -11.26 -8.71 -2.23
N PHE A 263 -10.24 -8.92 -3.05
CA PHE A 263 -10.39 -8.98 -4.51
C PHE A 263 -9.30 -9.83 -5.16
N GLN A 264 -9.52 -10.26 -6.40
CA GLN A 264 -8.51 -10.91 -7.23
C GLN A 264 -8.13 -10.01 -8.41
N ARG A 265 -6.93 -10.24 -8.95
CA ARG A 265 -6.48 -9.61 -10.19
C ARG A 265 -6.44 -10.63 -11.32
N GLU A 266 -7.10 -10.30 -12.43
CA GLU A 266 -6.96 -11.00 -13.70
C GLU A 266 -6.30 -10.04 -14.70
N GLY A 267 -4.97 -10.11 -14.79
CA GLY A 267 -4.18 -9.12 -15.51
C GLY A 267 -4.32 -7.73 -14.88
N ARG A 268 -4.90 -6.77 -15.62
CA ARG A 268 -5.17 -5.40 -15.13
C ARG A 268 -6.55 -5.23 -14.50
N ASN A 269 -7.41 -6.24 -14.60
CA ASN A 269 -8.79 -6.14 -14.13
C ASN A 269 -8.89 -6.62 -12.68
N ILE A 270 -9.64 -5.87 -11.88
CA ILE A 270 -10.06 -6.31 -10.55
C ILE A 270 -11.34 -7.14 -10.73
N VAL A 271 -11.29 -8.38 -10.27
CA VAL A 271 -12.42 -9.33 -10.30
C VAL A 271 -12.72 -9.84 -8.89
N ASN A 272 -13.91 -10.39 -8.68
CA ASN A 272 -14.33 -10.99 -7.39
C ASN A 272 -14.15 -10.06 -6.17
N LYS A 273 -14.27 -8.73 -6.39
CA LYS A 273 -14.15 -7.72 -5.34
C LYS A 273 -15.35 -7.79 -4.40
N SER A 274 -15.08 -7.76 -3.09
CA SER A 274 -16.07 -7.63 -2.03
C SER A 274 -15.54 -6.73 -0.92
N GLU A 275 -16.44 -6.01 -0.24
CA GLU A 275 -16.11 -5.06 0.82
C GLU A 275 -16.90 -5.39 2.09
N HIS A 276 -16.22 -5.39 3.24
CA HIS A 276 -16.76 -5.84 4.51
C HIS A 276 -16.36 -4.86 5.61
N ALA A 277 -17.28 -4.01 6.04
CA ALA A 277 -17.05 -3.08 7.14
C ALA A 277 -17.46 -3.71 8.48
N ARG A 278 -16.55 -3.71 9.46
CA ARG A 278 -16.83 -4.21 10.83
C ARG A 278 -16.04 -3.43 11.87
N SER A 279 -16.64 -3.24 13.05
CA SER A 279 -15.94 -2.78 14.24
C SER A 279 -15.27 -3.97 14.93
N PHE A 280 -13.96 -3.89 15.11
CA PHE A 280 -13.19 -4.97 15.74
C PHE A 280 -12.96 -4.65 17.22
N GLN A 281 -13.15 -5.63 18.09
CA GLN A 281 -12.85 -5.49 19.52
C GLN A 281 -11.41 -5.87 19.79
N ARG A 282 -10.84 -5.22 20.79
CA ARG A 282 -9.49 -5.49 21.28
C ARG A 282 -9.41 -6.94 21.79
N ASP A 283 -8.24 -7.56 21.60
CA ASP A 283 -7.89 -8.89 22.10
C ASP A 283 -8.87 -9.98 21.59
N ARG A 284 -9.39 -9.78 20.38
CA ARG A 284 -10.26 -10.73 19.66
C ARG A 284 -9.65 -11.12 18.32
N ALA A 285 -9.90 -12.36 17.92
CA ALA A 285 -9.66 -12.84 16.58
C ALA A 285 -10.98 -12.94 15.82
N TYR A 286 -10.95 -12.57 14.55
CA TYR A 286 -12.10 -12.56 13.65
C TYR A 286 -11.77 -13.34 12.38
N THR A 287 -12.68 -14.20 11.94
CA THR A 287 -12.55 -14.87 10.64
C THR A 287 -13.66 -14.43 9.72
N LEU A 288 -13.29 -13.85 8.57
CA LEU A 288 -14.18 -13.54 7.47
C LEU A 288 -14.20 -14.72 6.50
N TRP A 289 -15.34 -15.42 6.44
CA TRP A 289 -15.58 -16.51 5.52
C TRP A 289 -16.24 -15.98 4.25
N LEU A 290 -15.55 -16.16 3.11
CA LEU A 290 -16.07 -15.87 1.78
C LEU A 290 -16.52 -17.18 1.13
N SER A 291 -17.83 -17.42 1.16
CA SER A 291 -18.50 -18.48 0.40
C SER A 291 -18.79 -18.06 -1.04
#